data_AF-A0A945R0M3-F1
#
_entry.id   AF-A0A945R0M3-F1
#
_cell.length_a   1.000
_cell.length_b   1.000
_cell.length_c   1.000
_cell.angle_alpha   90.00
_cell.angle_beta   90.00
_cell.angle_gamma   90.00
#
_symmetry.space_group_name_H-M   'P 1'
#
loop_
_entity.id
_entity.type
_entity.pdbx_description
1 polymer ?
#
loop_
_entity_poly.entity_id
_entity_poly.type
_entity_poly.pdbx_seq_one_letter_code
_entity_poly.pdbx_strand_id
1 'polypeptide(L)' 'MEKTIVDFVKVLRTAEVKVSPAETLDVMAAIEFVGYEDRALFKNTLSMLLAKNPEEKETFETCFEKFFTFDDVMQAPVAG' A
#
# COMPACT_ATOMS: atom_id res chain seq x y z
N MET A 1 0.46 9.76 6.82
CA MET A 1 0.57 8.58 5.92
C MET A 1 0.30 7.25 6.62
N GLU A 2 0.51 7.09 7.93
CA GLU A 2 0.13 5.84 8.64
C GLU A 2 -1.34 5.45 8.42
N LYS A 3 -2.26 6.42 8.48
CA LYS A 3 -3.67 6.20 8.17
C LYS A 3 -3.88 5.65 6.76
N THR A 4 -3.17 6.18 5.77
CA THR A 4 -3.21 5.73 4.37
C THR A 4 -2.80 4.25 4.24
N ILE A 5 -1.77 3.82 4.96
CA ILE A 5 -1.35 2.41 5.00
C ILE A 5 -2.42 1.53 5.65
N VAL A 6 -2.97 1.95 6.79
CA VAL A 6 -4.04 1.20 7.47
C VAL A 6 -5.26 1.06 6.56
N ASP A 7 -5.64 2.12 5.86
CA ASP A 7 -6.76 2.10 4.92
C ASP A 7 -6.47 1.23 3.70
N PHE A 8 -5.24 1.27 3.18
CA PHE A 8 -4.81 0.34 2.11
C PHE A 8 -4.84 -1.13 2.56
N VAL A 9 -4.41 -1.43 3.79
CA VAL A 9 -4.52 -2.79 4.36
C VAL A 9 -5.97 -3.25 4.46
N LYS A 10 -6.92 -2.35 4.76
CA LYS A 10 -8.35 -2.69 4.72
C LYS A 10 -8.83 -3.00 3.30
N VAL A 11 -8.34 -2.27 2.29
CA VAL A 11 -8.65 -2.55 0.88
C VAL A 11 -8.15 -3.94 0.50
N LEU A 12 -6.91 -4.28 0.86
CA LEU A 12 -6.35 -5.61 0.62
C LEU A 12 -7.16 -6.73 1.27
N ARG A 13 -7.55 -6.57 2.54
CA ARG A 13 -8.41 -7.54 3.25
C ARG A 13 -9.79 -7.68 2.60
N THR A 14 -10.35 -6.58 2.10
CA THR A 14 -11.63 -6.59 1.36
C THR A 14 -11.49 -7.32 0.02
N ALA A 15 -10.31 -7.28 -0.59
CA ALA A 15 -9.94 -8.05 -1.78
C ALA A 15 -9.43 -9.47 -1.47
N GLU A 16 -9.75 -9.99 -0.28
CA GLU A 16 -9.40 -11.34 0.19
C GLU A 16 -7.88 -11.62 0.37
N VAL A 17 -7.03 -10.60 0.32
CA VAL A 17 -5.61 -10.73 0.69
C VAL A 17 -5.49 -10.79 2.22
N LYS A 18 -4.92 -11.89 2.73
CA LYS A 18 -4.79 -12.14 4.16
C LYS A 18 -3.62 -11.36 4.76
N VAL A 19 -3.90 -10.14 5.21
CA VAL A 19 -2.92 -9.33 5.94
C VAL A 19 -3.13 -9.46 7.45
N SER A 20 -2.12 -9.93 8.17
CA SER A 20 -2.07 -10.02 9.63
C SER A 20 -1.71 -8.68 10.29
N PRO A 21 -1.99 -8.51 11.60
CA PRO A 21 -1.53 -7.35 12.36
C PRO A 21 -0.01 -7.21 12.38
N ALA A 22 0.73 -8.32 12.44
CA ALA A 22 2.20 -8.31 12.47
C ALA A 22 2.78 -7.73 11.17
N GLU A 23 2.26 -8.17 10.01
CA GLU A 23 2.70 -7.62 8.71
C GLU A 23 2.37 -6.13 8.56
N THR A 24 1.27 -5.68 9.18
CA THR A 24 0.95 -4.25 9.19
C THR A 24 2.01 -3.46 9.97
N LEU A 25 2.48 -3.99 11.11
CA LEU A 25 3.56 -3.38 11.89
C LEU A 25 4.89 -3.41 11.12
N ASP A 26 5.19 -4.50 10.44
CA ASP A 26 6.39 -4.62 9.60
C ASP A 26 6.40 -3.56 8.49
N VAL A 27 5.25 -3.28 7.87
CA VAL A 27 5.12 -2.19 6.89
C VAL A 27 5.37 -0.85 7.56
N MET A 28 4.76 -0.57 8.72
CA MET A 28 4.97 0.70 9.43
C MET A 28 6.44 0.94 9.76
N ALA A 29 7.18 -0.10 10.16
CA ALA A 29 8.61 0.02 10.39
C ALA A 29 9.39 0.21 9.08
N ALA A 30 9.08 -0.56 8.03
CA ALA A 30 9.83 -0.51 6.77
C ALA A 30 9.69 0.83 6.04
N ILE A 31 8.51 1.44 6.06
CA ILE A 31 8.26 2.72 5.38
C ILE A 31 9.01 3.90 6.03
N GLU A 32 9.41 3.80 7.31
CA GLU A 32 10.28 4.80 7.95
C GLU A 32 11.68 4.85 7.29
N PHE A 33 12.14 3.75 6.69
CA PHE A 33 13.43 3.67 6.02
C PHE A 33 13.33 3.90 4.51
N VAL A 34 12.26 3.37 3.89
CA VAL A 34 12.06 3.43 2.44
C VAL A 34 11.54 4.81 1.99
N GLY A 35 10.75 5.47 2.83
CA GLY A 35 10.08 6.71 2.45
C GLY A 35 9.03 6.50 1.36
N TYR A 36 8.62 7.58 0.72
CA TYR A 36 7.50 7.61 -0.23
C TYR A 36 7.84 8.25 -1.59
N GLU A 37 9.08 8.71 -1.75
CA GLU A 37 9.53 9.45 -2.94
C GLU A 37 9.65 8.54 -4.15
N ASP A 38 10.20 7.33 -3.95
CA ASP A 38 10.28 6.31 -4.97
C ASP A 38 9.06 5.38 -4.89
N ARG A 39 8.09 5.63 -5.77
CA ARG A 39 6.87 4.82 -5.88
C ARG A 39 7.17 3.35 -6.12
N ALA A 40 8.18 3.02 -6.93
CA ALA A 40 8.51 1.64 -7.25
C ALA A 40 9.10 0.92 -6.03
N LEU A 41 10.02 1.57 -5.32
CA LEU A 41 10.60 1.02 -4.10
C LEU A 41 9.55 0.86 -2.99
N PHE A 42 8.69 1.86 -2.80
CA PHE A 42 7.59 1.81 -1.85
C PHE A 42 6.64 0.65 -2.16
N LYS A 43 6.16 0.56 -3.41
CA LYS A 43 5.27 -0.51 -3.87
C LYS A 43 5.88 -1.90 -3.70
N ASN A 44 7.14 -2.08 -4.08
CA ASN A 44 7.84 -3.36 -3.94
C ASN A 44 7.97 -3.78 -2.48
N THR A 45 8.28 -2.84 -1.59
CA THR A 45 8.37 -3.07 -0.15
C THR A 45 7.03 -3.56 0.40
N LEU A 46 5.94 -2.87 0.06
CA LEU A 46 4.60 -3.26 0.49
C LEU A 46 4.19 -4.63 -0.08
N SER A 47 4.48 -4.90 -1.36
CA SER A 47 4.18 -6.19 -2.00
C SER A 47 4.88 -7.35 -1.30
N MET A 48 6.16 -7.18 -0.94
CA MET A 48 6.92 -8.20 -0.21
C MET A 48 6.36 -8.47 1.20
N LEU A 49 5.93 -7.43 1.89
CA LEU A 49 5.44 -7.53 3.26
C LEU A 49 3.98 -8.01 3.34
N LEU A 50 3.14 -7.70 2.35
CA LEU A 50 1.70 -7.90 2.41
C LEU A 50 1.16 -9.03 1.53
N ALA A 51 1.92 -9.49 0.54
CA ALA A 51 1.50 -10.57 -0.38
C ALA A 51 2.54 -11.69 -0.43
N LYS A 52 2.13 -12.92 -0.07
CA LYS A 52 3.02 -14.07 0.15
C LYS A 52 3.05 -15.05 -1.00
N ASN A 53 2.04 -15.03 -1.86
CA ASN A 53 1.95 -15.90 -3.03
C ASN A 53 1.67 -15.11 -4.31
N PRO A 54 1.81 -15.72 -5.51
CA PRO A 54 1.61 -15.03 -6.78
C PRO A 54 0.19 -14.44 -6.95
N GLU A 55 -0.84 -15.15 -6.52
CA GLU A 55 -2.23 -14.70 -6.62
C GLU A 55 -2.48 -13.45 -5.76
N GLU A 56 -1.99 -13.46 -4.52
CA GLU A 56 -2.02 -12.28 -3.64
C GLU A 56 -1.25 -11.10 -4.22
N LYS A 57 -0.15 -11.36 -4.95
CA LYS A 57 0.65 -10.30 -5.59
C LYS A 57 -0.10 -9.67 -6.76
N GLU A 58 -0.85 -10.44 -7.55
CA GLU A 58 -1.70 -9.90 -8.62
C GLU A 58 -2.84 -9.05 -8.06
N THR A 59 -3.50 -9.52 -6.99
CA THR A 59 -4.53 -8.74 -6.31
C THR A 59 -3.95 -7.48 -5.67
N PHE A 60 -2.81 -7.59 -4.99
CA PHE A 60 -2.09 -6.46 -4.42
C PHE A 60 -1.77 -5.40 -5.47
N GLU A 61 -1.22 -5.81 -6.62
CA GLU A 61 -0.85 -4.94 -7.73
C GLU A 61 -2.05 -4.12 -8.19
N THR A 62 -3.17 -4.81 -8.42
CA THR A 62 -4.42 -4.18 -8.85
C THR A 62 -4.97 -3.20 -7.81
N CYS A 63 -4.94 -3.58 -6.52
CA CYS A 63 -5.38 -2.72 -5.43
C CYS A 63 -4.48 -1.49 -5.29
N PHE A 64 -3.16 -1.67 -5.38
CA PHE A 64 -2.18 -0.60 -5.25
C PHE A 64 -2.38 0.47 -6.33
N GLU A 65 -2.48 0.05 -7.60
CA GLU A 65 -2.69 0.96 -8.72
C GLU A 65 -4.06 1.63 -8.73
N LYS A 66 -5.06 1.09 -8.03
CA LYS A 66 -6.36 1.78 -7.87
C LYS A 66 -6.33 2.77 -6.70
N PHE A 67 -5.72 2.39 -5.59
CA PHE A 67 -5.74 3.16 -4.35
C PHE A 67 -4.78 4.36 -4.39
N PHE A 68 -3.51 4.13 -4.74
CA PHE A 68 -2.47 5.17 -4.72
C PHE A 68 -2.45 6.05 -5.97
N THR A 69 -3.36 5.82 -6.91
CA THR A 69 -3.57 6.69 -8.09
C THR A 69 -4.72 7.66 -7.83
N PHE A 70 -5.62 7.32 -6.89
CA PHE A 70 -6.71 8.20 -6.45
C PHE A 70 -6.22 9.26 -5.46
N ASP A 71 -5.20 8.96 -4.65
CA ASP A 71 -4.59 9.91 -3.71
C ASP A 71 -3.86 11.06 -4.43
N ASP A 72 -3.27 10.81 -5.61
CA ASP A 72 -2.71 11.85 -6.49
C ASP A 72 -3.77 12.87 -6.95
N VAL A 73 -5.03 12.44 -7.13
CA VAL A 73 -6.14 13.31 -7.56
C VAL A 73 -6.67 14.18 -6.41
N MET A 74 -6.52 13.72 -5.16
CA MET A 74 -6.98 14.45 -3.96
C MET A 74 -5.91 15.37 -3.35
N GLN A 75 -4.64 15.28 -3.78
CA GLN A 75 -3.55 16.19 -3.38
C GLN A 75 -3.20 17.23 -4.45
N ALA A 76 -3.87 17.25 -5.61
CA ALA A 76 -3.75 18.37 -6.53
C ALA A 76 -4.20 19.65 -5.80
N PRO A 77 -3.37 20.72 -5.74
CA PRO A 77 -3.84 21.98 -5.22
C PRO A 77 -5.02 22.39 -6.11
N VAL A 78 -6.16 22.69 -5.49
CA VAL A 78 -7.19 23.49 -6.14
C VAL A 78 -6.53 24.82 -6.51
N ALA A 79 -6.03 24.92 -7.73
CA ALA A 79 -5.59 26.17 -8.30
C ALA A 79 -6.82 27.08 -8.28
N GLY A 80 -6.75 28.11 -7.43
CA GLY A 80 -7.74 29.17 -7.35
C GLY A 80 -7.80 30.01 -8.61
#